data_AF-A0A519XRZ4-F1
#
_entry.id   AF-A0A519XRZ4-F1
#
_cell.length_a   1.000
_cell.length_b   1.000
_cell.length_c   1.000
_cell.angle_alpha   90.00
_cell.angle_beta   90.00
_cell.angle_gamma   90.00
#
_symmetry.space_group_name_H-M   'P 1'
#
loop_
_entity.id
_entity.type
_entity.pdbx_description
1 polymer ?
#
loop_
_entity_poly.entity_id
_entity_poly.type
_entity_poly.pdbx_seq_one_letter_code
_entity_poly.pdbx_strand_id
1 'polypeptide(L)'
;QFYIGNTHMLIAPSPDGLPDSARYKLSKDTINGIVYTDFSGRYRRNPIVRYDFLKQNELYDIRNEQLTYDRMYELNIFKNVKIDYYRRDSTSNKINPIILLTPQKVMSNRVEGEVPFNGGTVGFNLSNTYTNNNLFRGAERFELQLKGGLQSRIGNGASPFRDIYQRDFSISASISVPRLIIPFYNPVLGGNGMPHTTFSSSYIYALQKDVSVRRIFINSVTYDWFETKSKLHSFTPLNFEYRFGNLDPSIPQEILLNNIYYGILLGRKDLTLGMKYTYTLNADKLNQLRTFVYLRGGVDIAGNLLQGVTNIFGAKRDPLNGNSANLLGLPFNQYVRPEVDIRWYKHLGGTNQFVARLSAGVGYAYGNSEERGIPFEKLFFAGGSNGIRAWQARTLGPGNYNRAVIATDLGRRTLFGLDQLGEMKIEANLEYRYT
;
A
#
# COMPACT_ATOMS: atom_id res chain seq x y z
N GLN A 1 42.70 13.92 -11.35
CA GLN A 1 41.29 13.47 -11.44
C GLN A 1 41.26 12.17 -12.22
N PHE A 2 40.44 11.20 -11.80
CA PHE A 2 40.35 9.90 -12.47
C PHE A 2 39.09 9.83 -13.32
N TYR A 3 39.19 9.15 -14.46
CA TYR A 3 38.05 8.78 -15.29
C TYR A 3 37.66 7.33 -15.02
N ILE A 4 36.37 7.03 -15.08
CA ILE A 4 35.87 5.67 -14.95
C ILE A 4 36.21 4.88 -16.23
N GLY A 5 36.84 3.72 -16.05
CA GLY A 5 37.10 2.75 -17.10
C GLY A 5 35.92 1.80 -17.27
N ASN A 6 36.19 0.51 -17.42
CA ASN A 6 35.13 -0.50 -17.48
C ASN A 6 34.69 -0.88 -16.06
N THR A 7 33.38 -0.94 -15.84
CA THR A 7 32.81 -1.41 -14.57
C THR A 7 32.65 -2.93 -14.63
N HIS A 8 33.22 -3.63 -13.65
CA HIS A 8 33.09 -5.07 -13.49
C HIS A 8 32.07 -5.38 -12.41
N MET A 9 30.92 -5.90 -12.80
CA MET A 9 29.86 -6.30 -11.87
C MET A 9 29.85 -7.81 -11.71
N LEU A 10 30.03 -8.26 -10.48
CA LEU A 10 30.21 -9.66 -10.11
C LEU A 10 29.17 -10.06 -9.08
N ILE A 11 28.35 -11.05 -9.41
CA ILE A 11 27.40 -11.63 -8.46
C ILE A 11 27.91 -12.97 -7.97
N ALA A 12 28.08 -13.10 -6.65
CA ALA A 12 28.54 -14.32 -5.99
C ALA A 12 27.57 -15.50 -6.23
N PRO A 13 28.07 -16.75 -6.25
CA PRO A 13 27.23 -17.93 -6.48
C PRO A 13 26.24 -18.22 -5.34
N SER A 14 26.60 -17.88 -4.10
CA SER A 14 25.77 -18.07 -2.91
C SER A 14 25.87 -16.88 -1.96
N PRO A 15 25.01 -16.81 -0.92
CA PRO A 15 25.12 -15.82 0.15
C PRO A 15 26.42 -15.88 0.96
N ASP A 16 27.24 -16.92 0.78
CA ASP A 16 28.52 -17.12 1.48
C ASP A 16 29.66 -16.33 0.81
N GLY A 17 29.42 -15.75 -0.37
CA GLY A 17 30.38 -14.90 -1.08
C GLY A 17 31.06 -15.56 -2.26
N LEU A 18 32.11 -14.93 -2.78
CA LEU A 18 32.87 -15.40 -3.94
C LEU A 18 33.97 -16.37 -3.50
N PRO A 19 34.08 -17.56 -4.12
CA PRO A 19 35.26 -18.40 -3.95
C PRO A 19 36.49 -17.78 -4.65
N ASP A 20 37.69 -18.04 -4.13
CA ASP A 20 38.94 -17.46 -4.67
C ASP A 20 39.18 -17.78 -6.16
N SER A 21 38.62 -18.89 -6.64
CA SER A 21 38.69 -19.33 -8.05
C SER A 21 37.80 -18.52 -9.01
N ALA A 22 36.87 -17.70 -8.49
CA ALA A 22 35.94 -16.91 -9.31
C ALA A 22 36.65 -15.79 -10.12
N ARG A 23 37.86 -15.38 -9.71
CA ARG A 23 38.65 -14.35 -10.41
C ARG A 23 39.01 -14.72 -11.86
N TYR A 24 38.99 -16.01 -12.21
CA TYR A 24 39.43 -16.51 -13.52
C TYR A 24 38.28 -16.80 -14.51
N LYS A 25 37.02 -16.63 -14.10
CA LYS A 25 35.82 -16.92 -14.92
C LYS A 25 35.01 -15.65 -15.21
N LEU A 26 35.68 -14.55 -15.53
CA LEU A 26 35.04 -13.29 -15.89
C LEU A 26 34.48 -13.37 -17.31
N SER A 27 33.25 -12.87 -17.49
CA SER A 27 32.70 -12.64 -18.83
C SER A 27 33.60 -11.67 -19.61
N LYS A 28 33.80 -11.94 -20.90
CA LYS A 28 34.51 -11.02 -21.80
C LYS A 28 33.57 -10.00 -22.46
N ASP A 29 32.27 -10.20 -22.33
CA ASP A 29 31.26 -9.38 -22.99
C ASP A 29 31.10 -8.05 -22.25
N THR A 30 31.48 -6.99 -22.94
CA THR A 30 31.33 -5.61 -22.46
C THR A 30 30.20 -4.95 -23.25
N ILE A 31 29.11 -4.61 -22.56
CA ILE A 31 27.99 -3.86 -23.15
C ILE A 31 27.88 -2.53 -22.39
N ASN A 32 27.99 -1.41 -23.09
CA ASN A 32 27.99 -0.06 -22.50
C ASN A 32 29.06 0.14 -21.41
N GLY A 33 30.26 -0.42 -21.61
CA GLY A 33 31.36 -0.30 -20.64
C GLY A 33 31.22 -1.14 -19.36
N ILE A 34 30.18 -1.99 -19.26
CA ILE A 34 29.93 -2.82 -18.08
C ILE A 34 30.11 -4.30 -18.43
N VAL A 35 31.06 -4.94 -17.74
CA VAL A 35 31.30 -6.38 -17.75
C VAL A 35 30.46 -7.01 -16.63
N TYR A 36 29.45 -7.78 -16.98
CA TYR A 36 28.54 -8.41 -16.02
C TYR A 36 28.80 -9.92 -15.96
N THR A 37 29.09 -10.44 -14.78
CA THR A 37 29.30 -11.87 -14.54
C THR A 37 28.46 -12.30 -13.33
N ASP A 38 27.49 -13.18 -13.58
CA ASP A 38 26.66 -13.78 -12.53
C ASP A 38 27.05 -15.25 -12.36
N PHE A 39 27.72 -15.58 -11.25
CA PHE A 39 28.11 -16.96 -10.94
C PHE A 39 26.94 -17.82 -10.46
N SER A 40 25.82 -17.21 -10.07
CA SER A 40 24.62 -17.93 -9.62
C SER A 40 23.70 -18.34 -10.77
N GLY A 41 23.73 -17.61 -11.90
CA GLY A 41 22.81 -17.77 -13.03
C GLY A 41 21.35 -17.38 -12.74
N ARG A 42 21.10 -16.68 -11.62
CA ARG A 42 19.76 -16.35 -11.12
C ARG A 42 19.36 -14.90 -11.38
N TYR A 43 20.22 -14.09 -11.98
CA TYR A 43 20.02 -12.65 -12.12
C TYR A 43 20.20 -12.19 -13.57
N ARG A 44 19.18 -11.50 -14.08
CA ARG A 44 19.24 -10.84 -15.39
C ARG A 44 20.09 -9.58 -15.28
N ARG A 45 20.93 -9.38 -16.28
CA ARG A 45 21.82 -8.21 -16.39
C ARG A 45 21.08 -6.88 -16.34
N ASN A 46 20.18 -6.63 -17.29
CA ASN A 46 19.61 -5.30 -17.53
C ASN A 46 18.85 -4.70 -16.33
N PRO A 47 18.05 -5.46 -15.56
CA PRO A 47 17.41 -4.94 -14.35
C PRO A 47 18.39 -4.44 -13.28
N ILE A 48 19.59 -5.01 -13.20
CA ILE A 48 20.58 -4.69 -12.17
C ILE A 48 21.51 -3.58 -12.65
N VAL A 49 22.17 -3.77 -13.80
CA VAL A 49 23.19 -2.82 -14.31
C VAL A 49 22.62 -1.42 -14.62
N ARG A 50 21.29 -1.28 -14.74
CA ARG A 50 20.67 0.04 -14.94
C ARG A 50 20.87 0.98 -13.75
N TYR A 51 21.10 0.42 -12.56
CA TYR A 51 21.33 1.14 -11.32
C TYR A 51 22.82 1.36 -11.02
N ASP A 52 23.69 1.03 -11.99
CA ASP A 52 25.08 1.45 -11.98
C ASP A 52 25.19 2.89 -12.51
N PHE A 53 25.54 3.84 -11.64
CA PHE A 53 25.75 5.24 -12.00
C PHE A 53 27.22 5.56 -12.29
N LEU A 54 28.12 4.58 -12.17
CA LEU A 54 29.53 4.72 -12.56
C LEU A 54 29.65 4.42 -14.05
N LYS A 55 29.47 5.44 -14.90
CA LYS A 55 29.53 5.27 -16.36
C LYS A 55 30.95 5.42 -16.90
N GLN A 56 31.29 4.60 -17.89
CA GLN A 56 32.56 4.65 -18.58
C GLN A 56 32.84 6.05 -19.17
N ASN A 57 34.07 6.52 -19.02
CA ASN A 57 34.59 7.82 -19.45
C ASN A 57 34.01 9.05 -18.74
N GLU A 58 33.20 8.87 -17.68
CA GLU A 58 32.85 9.98 -16.78
C GLU A 58 33.95 10.24 -15.74
N LEU A 59 34.02 11.46 -15.22
CA LEU A 59 34.88 11.80 -14.09
C LEU A 59 34.39 11.06 -12.84
N TYR A 60 35.33 10.52 -12.07
CA TYR A 60 35.02 9.90 -10.78
C TYR A 60 34.34 10.91 -9.84
N ASP A 61 33.16 10.52 -9.35
CA ASP A 61 32.40 11.27 -8.36
C ASP A 61 31.91 10.30 -7.28
N ILE A 62 32.28 10.59 -6.03
CA ILE A 62 31.86 9.80 -4.87
C ILE A 62 30.34 9.78 -4.69
N ARG A 63 29.63 10.81 -5.19
CA ARG A 63 28.16 10.85 -5.16
C ARG A 63 27.55 9.76 -6.06
N ASN A 64 28.17 9.46 -7.20
CA ASN A 64 27.73 8.39 -8.10
C ASN A 64 28.06 7.01 -7.54
N GLU A 65 29.19 6.89 -6.84
CA GLU A 65 29.53 5.66 -6.09
C GLU A 65 28.50 5.37 -5.00
N GLN A 66 28.22 6.37 -4.15
CA GLN A 66 27.22 6.23 -3.09
C GLN A 66 25.82 5.95 -3.66
N LEU A 67 25.43 6.64 -4.73
CA LEU A 67 24.15 6.40 -5.39
C LEU A 67 24.06 4.98 -5.96
N THR A 68 25.14 4.47 -6.56
CA THR A 68 25.21 3.08 -7.05
C THR A 68 25.08 2.10 -5.90
N TYR A 69 25.81 2.31 -4.81
CA TYR A 69 25.71 1.49 -3.60
C TYR A 69 24.28 1.47 -3.06
N ASP A 70 23.69 2.65 -2.84
CA ASP A 70 22.34 2.81 -2.29
C ASP A 70 21.31 2.08 -3.18
N ARG A 71 21.35 2.25 -4.50
CA ARG A 71 20.38 1.61 -5.40
C ARG A 71 20.54 0.10 -5.48
N MET A 72 21.79 -0.40 -5.51
CA MET A 72 22.04 -1.84 -5.47
C MET A 72 21.56 -2.47 -4.16
N TYR A 73 21.71 -1.76 -3.05
CA TYR A 73 21.21 -2.20 -1.76
C TYR A 73 19.67 -2.18 -1.70
N GLU A 74 19.05 -1.09 -2.19
CA GLU A 74 17.60 -0.95 -2.20
C GLU A 74 16.88 -2.00 -3.08
N LEU A 75 17.54 -2.56 -4.11
CA LEU A 75 17.01 -3.69 -4.91
C LEU A 75 16.62 -4.90 -4.04
N ASN A 76 17.12 -4.98 -2.80
CA ASN A 76 16.74 -5.98 -1.80
C ASN A 76 16.87 -7.45 -2.26
N ILE A 77 17.85 -7.69 -3.14
CA ILE A 77 18.28 -9.02 -3.59
C ILE A 77 19.74 -9.32 -3.24
N PHE A 78 20.47 -8.33 -2.73
CA PHE A 78 21.84 -8.46 -2.26
C PHE A 78 21.91 -8.17 -0.76
N LYS A 79 22.66 -9.01 -0.02
CA LYS A 79 22.95 -8.80 1.40
C LYS A 79 24.10 -7.81 1.57
N ASN A 80 25.06 -7.86 0.65
CA ASN A 80 26.25 -7.03 0.68
C ASN A 80 26.55 -6.51 -0.74
N VAL A 81 26.95 -5.24 -0.79
CA VAL A 81 27.41 -4.54 -1.99
C VAL A 81 28.78 -3.99 -1.63
N LYS A 82 29.82 -4.35 -2.37
CA LYS A 82 31.16 -3.81 -2.18
C LYS A 82 31.65 -3.22 -3.50
N ILE A 83 32.13 -1.98 -3.46
CA ILE A 83 32.70 -1.31 -4.62
C ILE A 83 34.19 -1.14 -4.35
N ASP A 84 35.02 -1.87 -5.10
CA ASP A 84 36.47 -1.73 -5.09
C ASP A 84 36.93 -1.06 -6.39
N TYR A 85 38.14 -0.53 -6.41
CA TYR A 85 38.73 0.06 -7.61
C TYR A 85 40.10 -0.54 -7.89
N TYR A 86 40.41 -0.77 -9.15
CA TYR A 86 41.76 -1.13 -9.57
C TYR A 86 42.21 -0.32 -10.78
N ARG A 87 43.52 -0.14 -10.88
CA ARG A 87 44.17 0.49 -12.04
C ARG A 87 44.78 -0.61 -12.90
N ARG A 88 44.57 -0.52 -14.21
CA ARG A 88 45.20 -1.43 -15.18
C ARG A 88 46.65 -1.06 -15.46
N ASP A 89 46.94 0.23 -15.40
CA ASP A 89 48.27 0.80 -15.64
C ASP A 89 48.47 1.98 -14.67
N SER A 90 49.66 2.07 -14.08
CA SER A 90 50.02 3.10 -13.10
C SER A 90 50.09 4.49 -13.73
N THR A 91 50.26 4.57 -15.05
CA THR A 91 50.36 5.83 -15.81
C THR A 91 49.00 6.34 -16.31
N SER A 92 47.97 5.48 -16.32
CA SER A 92 46.65 5.84 -16.82
C SER A 92 45.82 6.54 -15.74
N ASN A 93 45.21 7.67 -16.08
CA ASN A 93 44.21 8.35 -15.23
C ASN A 93 42.84 7.64 -15.25
N LYS A 94 42.79 6.33 -15.54
CA LYS A 94 41.57 5.52 -15.56
C LYS A 94 41.52 4.55 -14.39
N ILE A 95 40.40 4.54 -13.67
CA ILE A 95 40.10 3.56 -12.61
C ILE A 95 38.96 2.66 -13.06
N ASN A 96 39.09 1.35 -12.85
CA ASN A 96 38.04 0.39 -13.19
C ASN A 96 37.31 0.00 -11.90
N PRO A 97 36.01 0.29 -11.76
CA PRO A 97 35.22 -0.15 -10.61
C PRO A 97 34.98 -1.66 -10.67
N ILE A 98 35.02 -2.31 -9.51
CA ILE A 98 34.59 -3.68 -9.29
C ILE A 98 33.45 -3.66 -8.27
N ILE A 99 32.24 -3.95 -8.73
CA ILE A 99 31.05 -4.06 -7.90
C ILE A 99 30.84 -5.54 -7.58
N LEU A 100 31.13 -5.92 -6.34
CA LEU A 100 30.94 -7.26 -5.80
C LEU A 100 29.60 -7.31 -5.08
N LEU A 101 28.69 -8.15 -5.59
CA LEU A 101 27.33 -8.31 -5.10
C LEU A 101 27.19 -9.71 -4.48
N THR A 102 26.87 -9.76 -3.19
CA THR A 102 26.57 -11.02 -2.50
C THR A 102 25.05 -11.19 -2.41
N PRO A 103 24.46 -12.20 -3.07
CA PRO A 103 23.03 -12.49 -2.99
C PRO A 103 22.53 -12.67 -1.55
N GLN A 104 21.31 -12.21 -1.28
CA GLN A 104 20.58 -12.60 -0.07
C GLN A 104 19.63 -13.78 -0.36
N LYS A 105 19.05 -14.36 0.71
CA LYS A 105 17.99 -15.36 0.55
C LYS A 105 16.78 -14.69 -0.10
N VAL A 106 16.40 -15.16 -1.28
CA VAL A 106 15.35 -14.53 -2.11
C VAL A 106 13.93 -14.89 -1.68
N MET A 107 13.74 -16.01 -0.98
CA MET A 107 12.44 -16.48 -0.52
C MET A 107 12.33 -16.40 0.99
N SER A 108 11.18 -15.95 1.48
CA SER A 108 10.86 -15.93 2.91
C SER A 108 9.39 -16.23 3.14
N ASN A 109 9.10 -16.88 4.26
CA ASN A 109 7.74 -17.03 4.78
C ASN A 109 7.65 -16.28 6.10
N ARG A 110 6.62 -15.46 6.26
CA ARG A 110 6.31 -14.76 7.51
C ARG A 110 4.93 -15.17 8.00
N VAL A 111 4.84 -15.71 9.21
CA VAL A 111 3.57 -16.04 9.86
C VAL A 111 3.38 -15.05 11.01
N GLU A 112 2.25 -14.35 11.02
CA GLU A 112 1.89 -13.33 12.00
C GLU A 112 0.54 -13.69 12.61
N GLY A 113 0.46 -13.67 13.94
CA GLY A 113 -0.77 -13.86 14.69
C GLY A 113 -1.05 -12.62 15.54
N GLU A 114 -2.30 -12.15 15.54
CA GLU A 114 -2.73 -10.99 16.32
C GLU A 114 -4.03 -11.34 17.07
N VAL A 115 -4.09 -10.96 18.34
CA VAL A 115 -5.29 -11.15 19.18
C VAL A 115 -5.83 -9.78 19.53
N PRO A 116 -6.79 -9.23 18.76
CA PRO A 116 -7.42 -7.96 19.10
C PRO A 116 -8.32 -8.14 20.33
N PHE A 117 -8.08 -7.32 21.34
CA PHE A 117 -8.94 -7.19 22.53
C PHE A 117 -9.52 -5.78 22.58
N ASN A 118 -10.84 -5.68 22.43
CA ASN A 118 -11.58 -4.44 22.66
C ASN A 118 -12.56 -4.68 23.82
N GLY A 119 -13.06 -3.62 24.46
CA GLY A 119 -13.94 -3.68 25.67
C GLY A 119 -15.30 -4.38 25.52
N GLY A 120 -15.46 -5.28 24.54
CA GLY A 120 -16.63 -6.13 24.32
C GLY A 120 -16.41 -7.22 23.25
N THR A 121 -15.20 -7.34 22.68
CA THR A 121 -14.89 -8.34 21.65
C THR A 121 -13.48 -8.87 21.80
N VAL A 122 -13.31 -10.16 21.54
CA VAL A 122 -12.01 -10.82 21.37
C VAL A 122 -11.95 -11.43 19.98
N GLY A 123 -10.83 -11.29 19.30
CA GLY A 123 -10.63 -11.92 18.00
C GLY A 123 -9.29 -12.60 17.90
N PHE A 124 -9.10 -13.29 16.79
CA PHE A 124 -7.83 -13.86 16.37
C PHE A 124 -7.67 -13.64 14.88
N ASN A 125 -6.58 -12.97 14.49
CA ASN A 125 -6.15 -12.81 13.11
C ASN A 125 -4.89 -13.64 12.91
N LEU A 126 -4.83 -14.39 11.81
CA LEU A 126 -3.66 -15.11 11.36
C LEU A 126 -3.36 -14.70 9.93
N SER A 127 -2.12 -14.33 9.65
CA SER A 127 -1.66 -14.07 8.30
C SER A 127 -0.37 -14.79 7.98
N ASN A 128 -0.31 -15.39 6.81
CA ASN A 128 0.91 -15.92 6.22
C ASN A 128 1.26 -15.12 4.96
N THR A 129 2.47 -14.61 4.90
CA THR A 129 3.00 -13.86 3.77
C THR A 129 4.21 -14.60 3.20
N TYR A 130 4.05 -15.17 2.01
CA TYR A 130 5.15 -15.69 1.21
C TYR A 130 5.72 -14.56 0.35
N THR A 131 7.02 -14.37 0.39
CA THR A 131 7.71 -13.37 -0.42
C THR A 131 8.81 -14.03 -1.24
N ASN A 132 8.91 -13.64 -2.52
CA ASN A 132 10.04 -13.95 -3.39
C ASN A 132 10.56 -12.64 -4.00
N ASN A 133 11.75 -12.18 -3.59
CA ASN A 133 12.35 -10.91 -4.02
C ASN A 133 12.95 -10.94 -5.45
N ASN A 134 12.92 -12.08 -6.15
CA ASN A 134 13.53 -12.20 -7.47
C ASN A 134 12.75 -13.16 -8.41
N LEU A 135 11.44 -12.96 -8.54
CA LEU A 135 10.55 -13.90 -9.24
C LEU A 135 10.94 -14.11 -10.72
N PHE A 136 11.19 -13.03 -11.47
CA PHE A 136 11.57 -13.09 -12.89
C PHE A 136 13.05 -12.80 -13.14
N ARG A 137 13.87 -12.96 -12.09
CA ARG A 137 15.32 -12.74 -12.09
C ARG A 137 15.76 -11.28 -12.27
N GLY A 138 14.84 -10.32 -12.19
CA GLY A 138 15.11 -8.89 -12.36
C GLY A 138 14.85 -8.06 -11.09
N ALA A 139 15.01 -8.66 -9.91
CA ALA A 139 14.68 -8.07 -8.62
C ALA A 139 13.18 -7.73 -8.46
N GLU A 140 12.30 -8.46 -9.16
CA GLU A 140 10.86 -8.33 -8.97
C GLU A 140 10.45 -9.03 -7.67
N ARG A 141 9.79 -8.26 -6.79
CA ARG A 141 9.28 -8.76 -5.52
C ARG A 141 7.86 -9.24 -5.69
N PHE A 142 7.67 -10.55 -5.61
CA PHE A 142 6.36 -11.19 -5.52
C PHE A 142 5.99 -11.43 -4.06
N GLU A 143 4.75 -11.10 -3.71
CA GLU A 143 4.19 -11.35 -2.38
C GLU A 143 2.82 -12.00 -2.52
N LEU A 144 2.64 -13.16 -1.87
CA LEU A 144 1.37 -13.83 -1.70
C LEU A 144 1.00 -13.83 -0.22
N GLN A 145 -0.08 -13.13 0.11
CA GLN A 145 -0.59 -13.01 1.47
C GLN A 145 -1.93 -13.73 1.61
N LEU A 146 -1.99 -14.63 2.58
CA LEU A 146 -3.21 -15.27 3.04
C LEU A 146 -3.50 -14.75 4.44
N LYS A 147 -4.68 -14.17 4.66
CA LYS A 147 -5.09 -13.65 5.98
C LYS A 147 -6.49 -14.14 6.33
N GLY A 148 -6.62 -14.70 7.51
CA GLY A 148 -7.90 -15.11 8.11
C GLY A 148 -8.09 -14.41 9.45
N GLY A 149 -9.32 -14.04 9.77
CA GLY A 149 -9.68 -13.38 11.02
C GLY A 149 -11.02 -13.85 11.54
N LEU A 150 -11.12 -14.04 12.85
CA LEU A 150 -12.37 -14.34 13.55
C LEU A 150 -12.53 -13.35 14.69
N GLN A 151 -13.74 -12.85 14.90
CA GLN A 151 -14.06 -12.04 16.09
C GLN A 151 -15.30 -12.57 16.78
N SER A 152 -15.22 -12.58 18.11
CA SER A 152 -16.26 -13.03 19.02
C SER A 152 -16.63 -11.95 20.01
N ARG A 153 -17.92 -11.89 20.36
CA ARG A 153 -18.46 -10.96 21.36
C ARG A 153 -18.26 -11.54 22.75
N ILE A 154 -17.76 -10.72 23.68
CA ILE A 154 -17.65 -11.06 25.09
C ILE A 154 -18.84 -10.39 25.80
N GLY A 155 -19.89 -11.16 26.09
CA GLY A 155 -20.98 -10.73 26.96
C GLY A 155 -20.64 -10.97 28.45
N ASN A 156 -21.34 -10.28 29.36
CA ASN A 156 -21.18 -10.35 30.83
C ASN A 156 -21.03 -11.80 31.35
N GLY A 157 -19.79 -12.31 31.45
CA GLY A 157 -19.46 -13.64 31.98
C GLY A 157 -19.45 -14.81 31.00
N ALA A 158 -19.58 -14.60 29.68
CA ALA A 158 -19.53 -15.67 28.68
C ALA A 158 -18.07 -16.03 28.29
N SER A 159 -17.81 -17.32 28.07
CA SER A 159 -16.51 -17.80 27.58
C SER A 159 -16.13 -17.16 26.24
N PRO A 160 -14.84 -16.78 26.05
CA PRO A 160 -14.32 -16.36 24.76
C PRO A 160 -14.67 -17.34 23.63
N PHE A 161 -14.93 -16.84 22.42
CA PHE A 161 -15.17 -17.62 21.18
C PHE A 161 -16.49 -18.41 21.07
N ARG A 162 -17.44 -18.26 22.00
CA ARG A 162 -18.76 -18.90 21.88
C ARG A 162 -19.66 -18.26 20.82
N ASP A 163 -19.61 -16.93 20.69
CA ASP A 163 -20.42 -16.16 19.74
C ASP A 163 -19.52 -15.50 18.70
N ILE A 164 -19.16 -16.25 17.65
CA ILE A 164 -18.36 -15.75 16.53
C ILE A 164 -19.28 -15.06 15.53
N TYR A 165 -19.22 -13.73 15.50
CA TYR A 165 -20.09 -12.91 14.66
C TYR A 165 -19.38 -12.42 13.39
N GLN A 166 -18.06 -12.35 13.35
CA GLN A 166 -17.30 -11.89 12.17
C GLN A 166 -16.26 -12.92 11.76
N ARG A 167 -16.21 -13.21 10.44
CA ARG A 167 -15.22 -14.09 9.81
C ARG A 167 -14.71 -13.43 8.54
N ASP A 168 -13.44 -13.09 8.53
CA ASP A 168 -12.78 -12.46 7.40
C ASP A 168 -11.75 -13.41 6.81
N PHE A 169 -11.71 -13.47 5.48
CA PHE A 169 -10.70 -14.19 4.73
C PHE A 169 -10.24 -13.32 3.57
N SER A 170 -8.95 -13.25 3.34
CA SER A 170 -8.39 -12.53 2.19
C SER A 170 -7.18 -13.25 1.61
N ILE A 171 -7.12 -13.24 0.28
CA ILE A 171 -5.97 -13.68 -0.51
C ILE A 171 -5.53 -12.51 -1.36
N SER A 172 -4.26 -12.12 -1.23
CA SER A 172 -3.68 -11.00 -1.98
C SER A 172 -2.40 -11.44 -2.63
N ALA A 173 -2.28 -11.19 -3.93
CA ALA A 173 -1.05 -11.39 -4.70
C ALA A 173 -0.58 -10.03 -5.21
N SER A 174 0.70 -9.73 -5.05
CA SER A 174 1.30 -8.52 -5.62
C SER A 174 2.67 -8.81 -6.24
N ILE A 175 2.97 -8.07 -7.31
CA ILE A 175 4.28 -8.06 -7.96
C ILE A 175 4.75 -6.61 -8.02
N SER A 176 5.84 -6.31 -7.32
CA SER A 176 6.51 -5.03 -7.38
C SER A 176 7.76 -5.12 -8.23
N VAL A 177 7.80 -4.32 -9.29
CA VAL A 177 8.96 -4.19 -10.18
C VAL A 177 9.70 -2.91 -9.80
N PRO A 178 11.02 -2.95 -9.56
CA PRO A 178 11.82 -1.79 -9.18
C PRO A 178 12.09 -0.90 -10.41
N ARG A 179 11.04 -0.37 -11.03
CA ARG A 179 11.05 0.68 -12.06
C ARG A 179 9.61 1.14 -12.31
N LEU A 180 9.46 2.31 -12.92
CA LEU A 180 8.16 2.68 -13.51
C LEU A 180 7.95 1.95 -14.85
N ILE A 181 6.83 1.25 -14.98
CA ILE A 181 6.36 0.61 -16.22
C ILE A 181 5.22 1.47 -16.75
N ILE A 182 5.57 2.58 -17.39
CA ILE A 182 4.61 3.49 -18.00
C ILE A 182 4.49 3.11 -19.48
N PRO A 183 3.28 2.89 -20.01
CA PRO A 183 3.10 2.74 -21.45
C PRO A 183 3.63 3.98 -22.18
N PHE A 184 4.38 3.76 -23.28
CA PHE A 184 4.86 4.81 -24.19
C PHE A 184 5.91 5.80 -23.63
N TYR A 185 6.35 5.66 -22.37
CA TYR A 185 7.36 6.53 -21.78
C TYR A 185 8.29 5.76 -20.81
N ASN A 186 9.59 6.00 -20.93
CA ASN A 186 10.60 5.36 -20.06
C ASN A 186 11.31 6.43 -19.22
N PRO A 187 10.81 6.75 -18.02
CA PRO A 187 11.36 7.82 -17.21
C PRO A 187 12.76 7.45 -16.69
N VAL A 188 13.70 8.39 -16.79
CA VAL A 188 15.02 8.29 -16.14
C VAL A 188 14.87 8.74 -14.69
N LEU A 189 14.31 7.86 -13.86
CA LEU A 189 14.18 8.05 -12.42
C LEU A 189 15.12 7.09 -11.69
N GLY A 190 15.42 7.40 -10.43
CA GLY A 190 16.37 6.64 -9.61
C GLY A 190 17.49 7.47 -9.00
N GLY A 191 17.57 8.79 -9.23
CA GLY A 191 18.53 9.64 -8.52
C GLY A 191 18.17 9.81 -7.03
N ASN A 192 16.89 10.06 -6.74
CA ASN A 192 16.43 10.44 -5.41
C ASN A 192 15.82 9.31 -4.57
N GLY A 193 15.47 8.18 -5.20
CA GLY A 193 14.91 6.98 -4.58
C GLY A 193 14.56 5.97 -5.65
N MET A 194 14.51 4.68 -5.32
CA MET A 194 14.13 3.65 -6.28
C MET A 194 12.63 3.69 -6.58
N PRO A 195 12.23 3.91 -7.85
CA PRO A 195 10.82 3.89 -8.23
C PRO A 195 10.28 2.46 -8.32
N HIS A 196 8.98 2.30 -8.07
CA HIS A 196 8.32 1.00 -8.11
C HIS A 196 7.05 1.04 -8.96
N THR A 197 6.79 -0.06 -9.67
CA THR A 197 5.47 -0.37 -10.22
C THR A 197 4.95 -1.60 -9.52
N THR A 198 3.82 -1.47 -8.82
CA THR A 198 3.18 -2.59 -8.14
C THR A 198 1.87 -2.96 -8.83
N PHE A 199 1.77 -4.21 -9.26
CA PHE A 199 0.53 -4.83 -9.69
C PHE A 199 -0.02 -5.63 -8.52
N SER A 200 -1.26 -5.38 -8.12
CA SER A 200 -1.89 -6.07 -7.00
C SER A 200 -3.24 -6.63 -7.40
N SER A 201 -3.53 -7.85 -6.97
CA SER A 201 -4.82 -8.51 -7.09
C SER A 201 -5.20 -9.11 -5.74
N SER A 202 -6.39 -8.78 -5.24
CA SER A 202 -6.86 -9.18 -3.92
C SER A 202 -8.30 -9.65 -3.99
N TYR A 203 -8.60 -10.73 -3.28
CA TYR A 203 -9.95 -11.19 -3.01
C TYR A 203 -10.21 -11.17 -1.50
N ILE A 204 -11.26 -10.49 -1.09
CA ILE A 204 -11.69 -10.33 0.30
C ILE A 204 -13.08 -10.93 0.44
N TYR A 205 -13.21 -11.84 1.39
CA TYR A 205 -14.46 -12.41 1.86
C TYR A 205 -14.69 -11.96 3.30
N ALA A 206 -15.78 -11.24 3.55
CA ALA A 206 -16.15 -10.76 4.88
C ALA A 206 -17.57 -11.24 5.20
N LEU A 207 -17.67 -12.11 6.21
CA LEU A 207 -18.93 -12.62 6.73
C LEU A 207 -19.20 -11.98 8.09
N GLN A 208 -20.33 -11.29 8.20
CA GLN A 208 -20.90 -10.86 9.46
C GLN A 208 -22.19 -11.64 9.69
N LYS A 209 -22.16 -12.57 10.65
CA LYS A 209 -23.26 -13.46 10.99
C LYS A 209 -24.52 -12.67 11.29
N ASP A 210 -25.66 -13.13 10.78
CA ASP A 210 -26.99 -12.53 10.95
C ASP A 210 -27.11 -11.10 10.38
N VAL A 211 -26.15 -10.67 9.53
CA VAL A 211 -26.10 -9.31 8.96
C VAL A 211 -25.80 -9.33 7.47
N SER A 212 -24.58 -9.73 7.05
CA SER A 212 -24.18 -9.64 5.65
C SER A 212 -23.02 -10.55 5.25
N VAL A 213 -22.96 -10.85 3.96
CA VAL A 213 -21.82 -11.49 3.30
C VAL A 213 -21.33 -10.58 2.20
N ARG A 214 -20.03 -10.28 2.20
CA ARG A 214 -19.39 -9.44 1.19
C ARG A 214 -18.22 -10.16 0.52
N ARG A 215 -18.15 -10.01 -0.79
CA ARG A 215 -17.07 -10.49 -1.64
C ARG A 215 -16.55 -9.34 -2.46
N ILE A 216 -15.26 -9.04 -2.33
CA ILE A 216 -14.64 -7.88 -2.99
C ILE A 216 -13.42 -8.39 -3.75
N PHE A 217 -13.39 -8.12 -5.05
CA PHE A 217 -12.23 -8.37 -5.89
C PHE A 217 -11.60 -7.03 -6.27
N ILE A 218 -10.32 -6.85 -5.96
CA ILE A 218 -9.60 -5.59 -6.14
C ILE A 218 -8.40 -5.85 -7.04
N ASN A 219 -8.25 -5.07 -8.10
CA ASN A 219 -7.06 -5.08 -8.94
C ASN A 219 -6.55 -3.66 -9.09
N SER A 220 -5.25 -3.47 -8.93
CA SER A 220 -4.66 -2.16 -9.05
C SER A 220 -3.27 -2.19 -9.66
N VAL A 221 -2.93 -1.09 -10.34
CA VAL A 221 -1.58 -0.79 -10.80
C VAL A 221 -1.17 0.52 -10.14
N THR A 222 -0.09 0.49 -9.37
CA THR A 222 0.42 1.66 -8.64
C THR A 222 1.84 1.98 -9.05
N TYR A 223 2.11 3.27 -9.26
CA TYR A 223 3.42 3.83 -9.58
C TYR A 223 3.89 4.69 -8.41
N ASP A 224 5.04 4.35 -7.85
CA ASP A 224 5.66 5.10 -6.76
C ASP A 224 6.99 5.71 -7.23
N TRP A 225 7.18 7.01 -7.03
CA TRP A 225 8.43 7.68 -7.36
C TRP A 225 8.79 8.81 -6.41
N PHE A 226 10.09 9.06 -6.31
CA PHE A 226 10.67 10.09 -5.47
C PHE A 226 11.06 11.29 -6.33
N GLU A 227 10.39 12.43 -6.13
CA GLU A 227 10.82 13.70 -6.72
C GLU A 227 12.11 14.17 -6.02
N THR A 228 12.18 14.03 -4.70
CA THR A 228 13.37 14.24 -3.86
C THR A 228 13.39 13.19 -2.74
N LYS A 229 14.47 13.12 -1.95
CA LYS A 229 14.53 12.22 -0.78
C LYS A 229 13.35 12.38 0.20
N SER A 230 12.75 13.58 0.25
CA SER A 230 11.62 13.88 1.15
C SER A 230 10.28 14.04 0.43
N LYS A 231 10.22 13.92 -0.90
CA LYS A 231 8.98 14.08 -1.68
C LYS A 231 8.66 12.80 -2.43
N LEU A 232 7.63 12.10 -1.98
CA LEU A 232 7.15 10.84 -2.54
C LEU A 232 5.79 11.04 -3.19
N HIS A 233 5.64 10.50 -4.39
CA HIS A 233 4.41 10.45 -5.15
C HIS A 233 4.00 9.00 -5.34
N SER A 234 2.72 8.72 -5.17
CA SER A 234 2.10 7.43 -5.43
C SER A 234 0.88 7.65 -6.29
N PHE A 235 0.85 7.05 -7.48
CA PHE A 235 -0.23 7.21 -8.44
C PHE A 235 -0.75 5.84 -8.87
N THR A 236 -2.04 5.60 -8.62
CA THR A 236 -2.75 4.40 -9.05
C THR A 236 -3.68 4.80 -10.20
N PRO A 237 -3.23 4.75 -11.47
CA PRO A 237 -4.07 5.09 -12.62
C PRO A 237 -5.24 4.14 -12.84
N LEU A 238 -5.10 2.90 -12.38
CA LEU A 238 -6.12 1.86 -12.53
C LEU A 238 -6.35 1.22 -11.17
N ASN A 239 -7.52 1.48 -10.59
CA ASN A 239 -8.02 0.81 -9.41
C ASN A 239 -9.42 0.26 -9.69
N PHE A 240 -9.49 -1.04 -9.98
CA PHE A 240 -10.72 -1.76 -10.28
C PHE A 240 -11.17 -2.54 -9.05
N GLU A 241 -12.38 -2.28 -8.58
CA GLU A 241 -13.00 -2.99 -7.45
C GLU A 241 -14.35 -3.54 -7.91
N TYR A 242 -14.60 -4.83 -7.67
CA TYR A 242 -15.85 -5.50 -8.00
C TYR A 242 -16.44 -6.08 -6.72
N ARG A 243 -17.58 -5.54 -6.29
CA ARG A 243 -18.19 -5.81 -4.99
C ARG A 243 -19.52 -6.52 -5.14
N PHE A 244 -19.68 -7.58 -4.36
CA PHE A 244 -20.96 -8.23 -4.11
C PHE A 244 -21.24 -8.31 -2.62
N GLY A 245 -22.15 -7.47 -2.15
CA GLY A 245 -22.78 -7.59 -0.85
C GLY A 245 -24.13 -8.29 -0.95
N ASN A 246 -24.43 -9.15 0.02
CA ASN A 246 -25.74 -9.73 0.25
C ASN A 246 -26.08 -9.58 1.73
N LEU A 247 -27.28 -9.10 2.04
CA LEU A 247 -27.81 -9.12 3.41
C LEU A 247 -28.32 -10.51 3.75
N ASP A 248 -28.32 -10.84 5.04
CA ASP A 248 -28.94 -12.06 5.52
C ASP A 248 -30.48 -11.96 5.40
N PRO A 249 -31.16 -12.92 4.72
CA PRO A 249 -32.62 -12.90 4.58
C PRO A 249 -33.37 -13.03 5.91
N SER A 250 -32.73 -13.51 6.97
CA SER A 250 -33.36 -13.72 8.28
C SER A 250 -33.54 -12.42 9.09
N ILE A 251 -33.03 -11.29 8.61
CA ILE A 251 -33.15 -10.00 9.30
C ILE A 251 -34.61 -9.54 9.29
N PRO A 252 -35.24 -9.28 10.46
CA PRO A 252 -36.58 -8.75 10.53
C PRO A 252 -36.72 -7.43 9.76
N GLN A 253 -37.78 -7.30 8.98
CA GLN A 253 -38.02 -6.13 8.10
C GLN A 253 -38.06 -4.81 8.88
N GLU A 254 -38.59 -4.82 10.11
CA GLU A 254 -38.63 -3.65 11.00
C GLU A 254 -37.23 -3.13 11.37
N ILE A 255 -36.26 -4.04 11.61
CA ILE A 255 -34.87 -3.68 11.93
C ILE A 255 -34.19 -3.07 10.70
N LEU A 256 -34.46 -3.63 9.52
CA LEU A 256 -33.92 -3.13 8.26
C LEU A 256 -34.46 -1.73 7.93
N LEU A 257 -35.77 -1.49 8.11
CA LEU A 257 -36.38 -0.18 7.88
C LEU A 257 -35.82 0.89 8.81
N ASN A 258 -35.58 0.55 10.09
CA ASN A 258 -34.98 1.47 11.07
C ASN A 258 -33.48 1.75 10.82
N ASN A 259 -32.79 0.92 10.02
CA ASN A 259 -31.36 1.04 9.73
C ASN A 259 -31.07 0.98 8.23
N ILE A 260 -31.98 1.53 7.42
CA ILE A 260 -32.02 1.33 5.96
C ILE A 260 -30.71 1.74 5.27
N TYR A 261 -30.05 2.80 5.74
CA TYR A 261 -28.77 3.27 5.22
C TYR A 261 -27.67 2.20 5.31
N TYR A 262 -27.54 1.54 6.46
CA TYR A 262 -26.56 0.47 6.65
C TYR A 262 -26.90 -0.78 5.84
N GLY A 263 -28.19 -1.13 5.75
CA GLY A 263 -28.66 -2.22 4.90
C GLY A 263 -28.27 -2.00 3.44
N ILE A 264 -28.51 -0.80 2.91
CA ILE A 264 -28.16 -0.43 1.52
C ILE A 264 -26.66 -0.55 1.29
N LEU A 265 -25.83 -0.04 2.21
CA LEU A 265 -24.38 -0.09 2.08
C LEU A 265 -23.81 -1.51 2.12
N LEU A 266 -24.32 -2.35 3.02
CA LEU A 266 -23.83 -3.73 3.20
C LEU A 266 -24.34 -4.70 2.14
N GLY A 267 -25.56 -4.48 1.62
CA GLY A 267 -26.16 -5.25 0.53
C GLY A 267 -25.76 -4.77 -0.86
N ARG A 268 -24.86 -3.79 -0.97
CA ARG A 268 -24.51 -3.15 -2.24
C ARG A 268 -23.76 -4.09 -3.17
N LYS A 269 -24.18 -4.12 -4.43
CA LYS A 269 -23.46 -4.77 -5.53
C LYS A 269 -23.06 -3.69 -6.52
N ASP A 270 -21.76 -3.49 -6.68
CA ASP A 270 -21.25 -2.36 -7.45
C ASP A 270 -19.88 -2.64 -8.08
N LEU A 271 -19.54 -1.78 -9.04
CA LEU A 271 -18.25 -1.76 -9.71
C LEU A 271 -17.59 -0.40 -9.49
N THR A 272 -16.35 -0.38 -9.05
CA THR A 272 -15.55 0.85 -8.95
C THR A 272 -14.41 0.78 -9.95
N LEU A 273 -14.30 1.76 -10.84
CA LEU A 273 -13.07 1.99 -11.58
C LEU A 273 -12.61 3.40 -11.26
N GLY A 274 -11.46 3.50 -10.60
CA GLY A 274 -10.97 4.78 -10.09
C GLY A 274 -9.49 5.00 -10.28
N MET A 275 -9.09 6.22 -9.97
CA MET A 275 -7.72 6.68 -9.94
C MET A 275 -7.42 7.21 -8.54
N LYS A 276 -6.24 6.91 -8.03
CA LYS A 276 -5.78 7.41 -6.72
C LYS A 276 -4.47 8.14 -6.90
N TYR A 277 -4.31 9.26 -6.20
CA TYR A 277 -3.03 9.95 -6.11
C TYR A 277 -2.76 10.30 -4.66
N THR A 278 -1.54 10.03 -4.19
CA THR A 278 -1.07 10.39 -2.85
C THR A 278 0.29 11.08 -2.96
N TYR A 279 0.40 12.23 -2.32
CA TYR A 279 1.64 12.97 -2.14
C TYR A 279 2.06 12.92 -0.68
N THR A 280 3.31 12.58 -0.42
CA THR A 280 3.89 12.53 0.93
C THR A 280 5.15 13.37 1.01
N LEU A 281 5.22 14.24 2.02
CA LEU A 281 6.34 15.14 2.29
C LEU A 281 6.98 14.82 3.66
N ASN A 282 8.31 14.77 3.70
CA ASN A 282 9.15 14.63 4.90
C ASN A 282 8.89 13.36 5.72
N ALA A 283 8.46 12.26 5.08
CA ALA A 283 8.30 10.97 5.77
C ALA A 283 9.64 10.44 6.34
N ASP A 284 10.75 10.74 5.67
CA ASP A 284 12.12 10.39 6.08
C ASP A 284 12.57 11.07 7.39
N LYS A 285 11.86 12.13 7.82
CA LYS A 285 12.18 12.91 9.01
C LYS A 285 11.39 12.50 10.25
N LEU A 286 10.42 11.60 10.13
CA LEU A 286 9.51 11.20 11.23
C LEU A 286 10.25 10.63 12.45
N ASN A 287 11.41 10.01 12.26
CA ASN A 287 12.24 9.43 13.32
C ASN A 287 13.35 10.38 13.80
N GLN A 288 13.35 11.64 13.38
CA GLN A 288 14.38 12.62 13.71
C GLN A 288 13.83 13.64 14.73
N LEU A 289 14.62 13.96 15.75
CA LEU A 289 14.35 15.06 16.69
C LEU A 289 14.66 16.41 16.04
N ARG A 290 13.85 16.79 15.05
CA ARG A 290 13.99 18.05 14.30
C ARG A 290 12.65 18.75 14.14
N THR A 291 12.72 20.02 13.77
CA THR A 291 11.52 20.80 13.40
C THR A 291 11.23 20.61 11.92
N PHE A 292 10.04 20.12 11.58
CA PHE A 292 9.60 19.93 10.19
C PHE A 292 8.08 19.82 10.10
N VAL A 293 7.55 19.95 8.88
CA VAL A 293 6.15 19.67 8.56
C VAL A 293 6.08 18.38 7.78
N TYR A 294 5.28 17.43 8.25
CA TYR A 294 4.86 16.27 7.51
C TYR A 294 3.51 16.56 6.85
N LEU A 295 3.38 16.22 5.57
CA LEU A 295 2.14 16.35 4.83
C LEU A 295 1.90 15.05 4.07
N ARG A 296 0.69 14.50 4.21
CA ARG A 296 0.19 13.43 3.35
C ARG A 296 -1.16 13.86 2.80
N GLY A 297 -1.20 14.23 1.52
CA GLY A 297 -2.42 14.57 0.80
C GLY A 297 -2.76 13.48 -0.20
N GLY A 298 -4.03 13.11 -0.31
CA GLY A 298 -4.48 12.12 -1.27
C GLY A 298 -5.86 12.43 -1.83
N VAL A 299 -6.13 11.91 -3.03
CA VAL A 299 -7.43 11.98 -3.67
C VAL A 299 -7.74 10.63 -4.33
N ASP A 300 -8.94 10.10 -4.06
CA ASP A 300 -9.51 8.91 -4.73
C ASP A 300 -10.71 9.37 -5.55
N ILE A 301 -10.67 9.17 -6.86
CA ILE A 301 -11.76 9.49 -7.78
C ILE A 301 -12.23 8.24 -8.50
N ALA A 302 -13.53 8.10 -8.72
CA ALA A 302 -14.09 6.92 -9.39
C ALA A 302 -15.16 7.26 -10.43
N GLY A 303 -15.22 6.42 -11.45
CA GLY A 303 -16.34 6.29 -12.39
C GLY A 303 -16.41 7.32 -13.53
N ASN A 304 -15.53 8.33 -13.57
CA ASN A 304 -15.49 9.30 -14.69
C ASN A 304 -15.17 8.65 -16.04
N LEU A 305 -14.22 7.70 -16.07
CA LEU A 305 -13.93 6.93 -17.29
C LEU A 305 -15.13 6.07 -17.71
N LEU A 306 -15.81 5.45 -16.75
CA LEU A 306 -16.98 4.61 -16.99
C LEU A 306 -18.17 5.42 -17.50
N GLN A 307 -18.36 6.64 -17.01
CA GLN A 307 -19.31 7.59 -17.56
C GLN A 307 -19.01 7.91 -19.02
N GLY A 308 -17.74 8.18 -19.37
CA GLY A 308 -17.35 8.41 -20.75
C GLY A 308 -17.69 7.23 -21.66
N VAL A 309 -17.34 6.01 -21.23
CA VAL A 309 -17.65 4.76 -21.96
C VAL A 309 -19.15 4.57 -22.13
N THR A 310 -19.93 4.66 -21.05
CA THR A 310 -21.39 4.43 -21.09
C THR A 310 -22.14 5.47 -21.91
N ASN A 311 -21.68 6.72 -21.92
CA ASN A 311 -22.20 7.76 -22.80
C ASN A 311 -21.95 7.45 -24.28
N ILE A 312 -20.77 6.95 -24.65
CA ILE A 312 -20.44 6.56 -26.03
C ILE A 312 -21.34 5.42 -26.51
N PHE A 313 -21.60 4.44 -25.64
CA PHE A 313 -22.48 3.31 -25.94
C PHE A 313 -23.99 3.63 -25.80
N GLY A 314 -24.36 4.90 -25.62
CA GLY A 314 -25.76 5.35 -25.66
C GLY A 314 -26.63 4.89 -24.49
N ALA A 315 -26.02 4.55 -23.35
CA ALA A 315 -26.77 4.11 -22.17
C ALA A 315 -27.54 5.31 -21.57
N LYS A 316 -28.85 5.37 -21.83
CA LYS A 316 -29.76 6.28 -21.11
C LYS A 316 -29.76 5.90 -19.63
N ARG A 317 -29.56 6.88 -18.77
CA ARG A 317 -29.49 6.69 -17.32
C ARG A 317 -30.28 7.77 -16.62
N ASP A 318 -30.93 7.37 -15.55
CA ASP A 318 -31.63 8.24 -14.61
C ASP A 318 -31.38 7.71 -13.20
N PRO A 319 -30.18 7.99 -12.64
CA PRO A 319 -29.77 7.46 -11.34
C PRO A 319 -30.70 7.89 -10.20
N LEU A 320 -31.38 9.04 -10.32
CA LEU A 320 -32.31 9.55 -9.32
C LEU A 320 -33.65 8.80 -9.30
N ASN A 321 -34.02 8.19 -10.43
CA ASN A 321 -35.21 7.35 -10.55
C ASN A 321 -34.88 5.85 -10.57
N GLY A 322 -33.77 5.46 -9.94
CA GLY A 322 -33.34 4.06 -9.79
C GLY A 322 -32.75 3.42 -11.06
N ASN A 323 -32.64 4.16 -12.16
CA ASN A 323 -32.07 3.69 -13.43
C ASN A 323 -30.59 4.08 -13.55
N SER A 324 -29.74 3.42 -12.76
CA SER A 324 -28.28 3.61 -12.85
C SER A 324 -27.71 2.99 -14.13
N ALA A 325 -26.68 3.61 -14.68
CA ALA A 325 -25.86 3.01 -15.72
C ALA A 325 -25.08 1.82 -15.15
N ASN A 326 -25.16 0.70 -15.86
CA ASN A 326 -24.53 -0.56 -15.48
C ASN A 326 -23.37 -0.90 -16.43
N LEU A 327 -22.35 -1.54 -15.90
CA LEU A 327 -21.26 -2.14 -16.65
C LEU A 327 -20.94 -3.51 -16.04
N LEU A 328 -20.73 -4.52 -16.87
CA LEU A 328 -20.55 -5.92 -16.44
C LEU A 328 -21.70 -6.42 -15.53
N GLY A 329 -22.92 -5.91 -15.72
CA GLY A 329 -24.10 -6.30 -14.96
C GLY A 329 -24.24 -5.64 -13.59
N LEU A 330 -23.33 -4.74 -13.19
CA LEU A 330 -23.40 -3.98 -11.94
C LEU A 330 -23.42 -2.47 -12.18
N PRO A 331 -24.08 -1.70 -11.30
CA PRO A 331 -23.96 -0.25 -11.33
C PRO A 331 -22.56 0.17 -10.91
N PHE A 332 -22.02 1.20 -11.57
CA PHE A 332 -20.70 1.69 -11.22
C PHE A 332 -20.72 2.89 -10.27
N ASN A 333 -19.68 2.99 -9.44
CA ASN A 333 -19.54 4.04 -8.44
C ASN A 333 -18.91 5.32 -9.03
N GLN A 334 -19.46 6.46 -8.66
CA GLN A 334 -18.96 7.79 -9.02
C GLN A 334 -18.80 8.67 -7.78
N TYR A 335 -17.56 9.00 -7.44
CA TYR A 335 -17.27 9.82 -6.28
C TYR A 335 -15.90 10.50 -6.38
N VAL A 336 -15.68 11.47 -5.50
CA VAL A 336 -14.40 12.12 -5.22
C VAL A 336 -14.18 12.08 -3.71
N ARG A 337 -13.00 11.66 -3.27
CA ARG A 337 -12.64 11.54 -1.85
C ARG A 337 -11.24 12.12 -1.59
N PRO A 338 -11.10 13.44 -1.43
CA PRO A 338 -9.88 14.05 -0.93
C PRO A 338 -9.67 13.77 0.56
N GLU A 339 -8.41 13.61 0.94
CA GLU A 339 -7.97 13.43 2.33
C GLU A 339 -6.62 14.13 2.53
N VAL A 340 -6.43 14.71 3.71
CA VAL A 340 -5.17 15.36 4.10
C VAL A 340 -4.83 15.02 5.56
N ASP A 341 -3.55 14.76 5.82
CA ASP A 341 -2.96 14.62 7.16
C ASP A 341 -1.75 15.54 7.22
N ILE A 342 -1.83 16.58 8.05
CA ILE A 342 -0.79 17.57 8.29
C ILE A 342 -0.30 17.39 9.71
N ARG A 343 1.02 17.28 9.88
CA ARG A 343 1.65 17.21 11.20
C ARG A 343 2.79 18.20 11.29
N TRP A 344 2.73 19.06 12.29
CA TRP A 344 3.83 19.96 12.62
C TRP A 344 4.61 19.39 13.79
N TYR A 345 5.89 19.10 13.54
CA TYR A 345 6.84 18.69 14.56
C TYR A 345 7.71 19.89 14.90
N LYS A 346 7.74 20.26 16.19
CA LYS A 346 8.59 21.32 16.73
C LYS A 346 9.53 20.72 17.76
N HIS A 347 10.82 20.73 17.45
CA HIS A 347 11.83 20.35 18.43
C HIS A 347 12.05 21.47 19.43
N LEU A 348 12.04 21.14 20.72
CA LEU A 348 12.13 22.09 21.84
C LEU A 348 13.47 22.02 22.59
N GLY A 349 14.41 21.20 22.10
CA GLY A 349 15.70 20.95 22.74
C GLY A 349 15.73 19.63 23.53
N GLY A 350 16.93 19.05 23.67
CA GLY A 350 17.13 17.77 24.36
C GLY A 350 16.34 16.62 23.71
N THR A 351 15.54 15.93 24.50
CA THR A 351 14.62 14.86 24.06
C THR A 351 13.19 15.37 23.85
N ASN A 352 12.94 16.67 23.99
CA ASN A 352 11.60 17.24 23.98
C ASN A 352 11.13 17.63 22.57
N GLN A 353 9.87 17.30 22.26
CA GLN A 353 9.23 17.62 20.98
C GLN A 353 7.74 17.89 21.17
N PHE A 354 7.25 18.95 20.56
CA PHE A 354 5.83 19.23 20.42
C PHE A 354 5.34 18.79 19.04
N VAL A 355 4.17 18.15 18.99
CA VAL A 355 3.55 17.67 17.77
C VAL A 355 2.10 18.15 17.72
N ALA A 356 1.71 18.78 16.61
CA ALA A 356 0.33 19.10 16.32
C ALA A 356 -0.10 18.37 15.04
N ARG A 357 -1.25 17.69 15.05
CA ARG A 357 -1.81 17.00 13.88
C ARG A 357 -3.18 17.56 13.54
N LEU A 358 -3.44 17.69 12.25
CA LEU A 358 -4.76 17.89 11.67
C LEU A 358 -4.96 16.85 10.56
N SER A 359 -6.00 16.03 10.68
CA SER A 359 -6.42 15.09 9.64
C SER A 359 -7.85 15.44 9.23
N ALA A 360 -8.07 15.63 7.94
CA ALA A 360 -9.37 15.94 7.39
C ALA A 360 -9.62 15.19 6.10
N GLY A 361 -10.87 14.84 5.82
CA GLY A 361 -11.27 14.21 4.57
C GLY A 361 -12.75 14.37 4.33
N VAL A 362 -13.12 14.46 3.06
CA VAL A 362 -14.52 14.50 2.62
C VAL A 362 -14.66 13.55 1.44
N GLY A 363 -15.77 12.84 1.40
CA GLY A 363 -16.19 12.03 0.29
C GLY A 363 -17.47 12.65 -0.26
N TYR A 364 -17.54 12.83 -1.57
CA TYR A 364 -18.74 13.27 -2.25
C TYR A 364 -19.08 12.32 -3.40
N ALA A 365 -20.26 11.72 -3.37
CA ALA A 365 -20.81 10.92 -4.47
C ALA A 365 -21.58 11.81 -5.45
N TYR A 366 -21.52 11.51 -6.74
CA TYR A 366 -22.20 12.28 -7.79
C TYR A 366 -22.61 11.39 -8.96
N GLY A 367 -23.43 11.90 -9.88
CA GLY A 367 -23.79 11.21 -11.12
C GLY A 367 -24.43 9.84 -10.85
N ASN A 368 -23.80 8.77 -11.33
CA ASN A 368 -24.34 7.41 -11.20
C ASN A 368 -24.46 6.89 -9.75
N SER A 369 -23.91 7.62 -8.78
CA SER A 369 -23.95 7.26 -7.35
C SER A 369 -24.63 8.30 -6.47
N GLU A 370 -25.36 9.25 -7.05
CA GLU A 370 -26.03 10.31 -6.30
C GLU A 370 -27.02 9.75 -5.25
N GLU A 371 -27.84 8.76 -5.62
CA GLU A 371 -28.77 8.10 -4.69
C GLU A 371 -28.07 7.14 -3.71
N ARG A 372 -27.04 6.42 -4.18
CA ARG A 372 -26.42 5.31 -3.43
C ARG A 372 -25.28 5.74 -2.53
N GLY A 373 -24.81 6.99 -2.65
CA GLY A 373 -23.64 7.48 -1.94
C GLY A 373 -22.35 6.72 -2.28
N ILE A 374 -21.36 6.90 -1.42
CA ILE A 374 -20.03 6.30 -1.55
C ILE A 374 -20.03 4.87 -1.00
N PRO A 375 -19.24 3.95 -1.57
CA PRO A 375 -18.98 2.64 -0.98
C PRO A 375 -18.65 2.65 0.52
N PHE A 376 -19.16 1.65 1.24
CA PHE A 376 -18.98 1.49 2.70
C PHE A 376 -17.52 1.60 3.14
N GLU A 377 -16.60 0.89 2.48
CA GLU A 377 -15.18 0.83 2.86
C GLU A 377 -14.42 2.14 2.56
N LYS A 378 -15.05 3.08 1.85
CA LYS A 378 -14.49 4.39 1.52
C LYS A 378 -15.00 5.49 2.44
N LEU A 379 -16.05 5.24 3.22
CA LEU A 379 -16.52 6.16 4.25
C LEU A 379 -15.47 6.31 5.36
N PHE A 380 -15.50 7.44 6.03
CA PHE A 380 -14.60 7.73 7.13
C PHE A 380 -15.18 7.26 8.46
N PHE A 381 -14.30 7.02 9.42
CA PHE A 381 -14.65 6.75 10.81
C PHE A 381 -13.64 7.44 11.72
N ALA A 382 -14.05 7.64 12.98
CA ALA A 382 -13.18 8.17 14.03
C ALA A 382 -13.10 7.20 15.23
N GLY A 383 -12.15 7.48 16.12
CA GLY A 383 -11.86 6.68 17.31
C GLY A 383 -10.78 5.61 17.11
N GLY A 384 -10.32 5.01 18.21
CA GLY A 384 -9.20 4.08 18.24
C GLY A 384 -7.84 4.76 18.46
N SER A 385 -6.79 3.95 18.61
CA SER A 385 -5.43 4.43 18.93
C SER A 385 -4.82 5.38 17.89
N ASN A 386 -5.21 5.23 16.62
CA ASN A 386 -4.71 6.03 15.49
C ASN A 386 -5.58 7.26 15.15
N GLY A 387 -6.77 7.36 15.73
CA GLY A 387 -7.70 8.49 15.60
C GLY A 387 -7.79 9.26 16.92
N ILE A 388 -8.99 9.27 17.52
CA ILE A 388 -9.23 9.82 18.86
C ILE A 388 -9.03 8.72 19.92
N ARG A 389 -7.97 8.86 20.72
CA ARG A 389 -7.66 7.96 21.85
C ARG A 389 -8.79 7.99 22.89
N ALA A 390 -8.89 6.91 23.66
CA ALA A 390 -9.96 6.63 24.63
C ALA A 390 -11.36 6.33 24.06
N TRP A 391 -11.56 6.51 22.75
CA TRP A 391 -12.77 6.04 22.06
C TRP A 391 -12.48 4.70 21.36
N GLN A 392 -13.47 3.81 21.34
CA GLN A 392 -13.39 2.61 20.52
C GLN A 392 -13.34 2.98 19.03
N ALA A 393 -12.67 2.17 18.21
CA ALA A 393 -12.63 2.42 16.77
C ALA A 393 -14.05 2.34 16.18
N ARG A 394 -14.40 3.27 15.28
CA ARG A 394 -15.69 3.29 14.56
C ARG A 394 -16.93 3.53 15.43
N THR A 395 -16.73 4.01 16.67
CA THR A 395 -17.83 4.37 17.57
C THR A 395 -18.08 5.88 17.65
N LEU A 396 -17.21 6.69 17.05
CA LEU A 396 -17.36 8.14 16.99
C LEU A 396 -17.79 8.50 15.57
N GLY A 397 -19.05 8.94 15.44
CA GLY A 397 -19.67 9.30 14.17
C GLY A 397 -21.01 10.01 14.41
N PRO A 398 -21.82 10.23 13.35
CA PRO A 398 -22.91 11.20 13.36
C PRO A 398 -23.87 11.00 14.55
N GLY A 399 -23.97 12.03 15.38
CA GLY A 399 -24.46 12.01 16.77
C GLY A 399 -25.92 11.60 17.02
N ASN A 400 -26.63 11.09 16.01
CA ASN A 400 -28.02 10.65 16.13
C ASN A 400 -28.17 9.15 16.42
N TYR A 401 -27.07 8.37 16.49
CA TYR A 401 -27.15 6.93 16.75
C TYR A 401 -26.73 6.57 18.18
N ASN A 402 -27.71 6.49 19.09
CA ASN A 402 -27.50 6.01 20.45
C ASN A 402 -28.01 4.56 20.60
N ARG A 403 -27.11 3.59 20.71
CA ARG A 403 -27.51 2.18 20.90
C ARG A 403 -28.24 1.92 22.22
N ALA A 404 -28.07 2.79 23.22
CA ALA A 404 -28.69 2.64 24.52
C ALA A 404 -30.21 2.92 24.50
N VAL A 405 -30.73 3.60 23.47
CA VAL A 405 -32.18 3.87 23.35
C VAL A 405 -32.96 2.71 22.70
N ILE A 406 -32.29 1.65 22.25
CA ILE A 406 -32.95 0.48 21.66
C ILE A 406 -33.51 -0.40 22.79
N ALA A 407 -34.83 -0.51 22.84
CA ALA A 407 -35.54 -1.20 23.93
C ALA A 407 -35.22 -2.71 24.02
N THR A 408 -35.05 -3.40 22.88
CA THR A 408 -34.88 -4.86 22.85
C THR A 408 -33.42 -5.31 22.93
N ASP A 409 -33.16 -6.38 23.69
CA ASP A 409 -31.82 -6.97 23.80
C ASP A 409 -31.35 -7.59 22.48
N LEU A 410 -32.28 -8.21 21.73
CA LEU A 410 -32.02 -8.70 20.37
C LEU A 410 -31.61 -7.55 19.44
N GLY A 411 -32.33 -6.42 19.46
CA GLY A 411 -32.00 -5.24 18.66
C GLY A 411 -30.62 -4.67 19.01
N ARG A 412 -30.29 -4.56 20.30
CA ARG A 412 -28.95 -4.12 20.76
C ARG A 412 -27.83 -5.06 20.30
N ARG A 413 -28.08 -6.37 20.26
CA ARG A 413 -27.10 -7.38 19.79
C ARG A 413 -26.98 -7.43 18.26
N THR A 414 -28.06 -7.32 17.51
CA THR A 414 -28.01 -7.30 16.03
C THR A 414 -27.27 -6.07 15.52
N LEU A 415 -27.45 -4.93 16.20
CA LEU A 415 -26.84 -3.67 15.84
C LEU A 415 -25.43 -3.47 16.46
N PHE A 416 -24.95 -4.43 17.24
CA PHE A 416 -23.59 -4.45 17.79
C PHE A 416 -22.58 -4.67 16.67
N GLY A 417 -21.68 -3.70 16.46
CA GLY A 417 -20.70 -3.71 15.37
C GLY A 417 -21.17 -3.05 14.09
N LEU A 418 -22.31 -2.35 14.09
CA LEU A 418 -22.61 -1.38 13.03
C LEU A 418 -21.77 -0.12 13.23
N ASP A 419 -20.77 0.04 12.39
CA ASP A 419 -19.81 1.13 12.44
C ASP A 419 -20.48 2.49 12.20
N GLN A 420 -20.21 3.48 13.05
CA GLN A 420 -20.64 4.85 12.79
C GLN A 420 -19.69 5.48 11.77
N LEU A 421 -20.05 5.35 10.50
CA LEU A 421 -19.30 5.90 9.38
C LEU A 421 -19.87 7.25 8.94
N GLY A 422 -19.05 8.05 8.28
CA GLY A 422 -19.44 9.36 7.75
C GLY A 422 -18.76 9.69 6.44
N GLU A 423 -19.38 10.59 5.69
CA GLU A 423 -18.83 11.12 4.44
C GLU A 423 -17.71 12.15 4.70
N MET A 424 -17.62 12.69 5.92
CA MET A 424 -16.59 13.63 6.32
C MET A 424 -15.95 13.19 7.63
N LYS A 425 -14.65 13.49 7.77
CA LYS A 425 -13.90 13.35 9.03
C LYS A 425 -13.00 14.55 9.24
N ILE A 426 -12.96 15.06 10.47
CA ILE A 426 -12.00 16.05 10.94
C ILE A 426 -11.51 15.60 12.31
N GLU A 427 -10.21 15.40 12.45
CA GLU A 427 -9.55 15.01 13.70
C GLU A 427 -8.34 15.92 13.92
N ALA A 428 -8.18 16.41 15.14
CA ALA A 428 -7.02 17.19 15.55
C ALA A 428 -6.41 16.61 16.82
N ASN A 429 -5.09 16.68 16.95
CA ASN A 429 -4.40 16.32 18.18
C ASN A 429 -3.23 17.27 18.48
N LEU A 430 -2.90 17.37 19.76
CA LEU A 430 -1.70 18.02 20.28
C LEU A 430 -1.00 17.01 21.18
N GLU A 431 0.31 16.87 21.04
CA GLU A 431 1.12 15.93 21.78
C GLU A 431 2.43 16.60 22.21
N TYR A 432 2.74 16.51 23.50
CA TYR A 432 4.04 16.88 24.04
C TYR A 432 4.80 15.60 24.37
N ARG A 433 5.94 15.38 23.70
CA ARG A 433 6.82 14.23 23.86
C ARG A 433 8.04 14.66 24.66
N TYR A 434 8.30 13.94 25.73
CA TYR A 434 9.50 14.02 26.54
C TYR A 434 9.99 12.60 26.82
N THR A 435 11.30 12.45 26.98
CA THR A 435 11.92 11.17 27.36
C THR A 435 12.78 11.37 28.57
#